data_AF-A0A497M836-F1
#
_entry.id   AF-A0A497M836-F1
#
_cell.length_a   1.000
_cell.length_b   1.000
_cell.length_c   1.000
_cell.angle_alpha   90.00
_cell.angle_beta   90.00
_cell.angle_gamma   90.00
#
_symmetry.space_group_name_H-M   'P 1'
#
loop_
_entity.id
_entity.type
_entity.pdbx_description
1 polymer ?
#
loop_
_entity_poly.entity_id
_entity_poly.type
_entity_poly.pdbx_seq_one_letter_code
_entity_poly.pdbx_strand_id
1 'polypeptide(L)'
;MHSVDIDITREVINQLRRFPDLALFFDTHFVIKDKVSIVPVFTKDGIYFPRYSVIARRRVTVLDKIRFYIRDFILYMKYFRSS
;
A
#
# COMPACT_ATOMS: atom_id res chain seq x y z
N MET A 1 -28.00 6.01 -0.21
CA MET A 1 -27.16 5.60 0.93
C MET A 1 -25.80 5.24 0.37
N HIS A 2 -24.80 6.11 0.52
CA HIS A 2 -23.43 5.80 0.13
C HIS A 2 -22.86 4.85 1.19
N SER A 3 -22.76 3.57 0.87
CA SER A 3 -21.88 2.68 1.61
C SER A 3 -20.48 3.25 1.48
N VAL A 4 -19.96 3.80 2.58
CA VAL A 4 -18.53 4.00 2.72
C VAL A 4 -17.95 2.59 2.66
N ASP A 5 -17.58 2.15 1.46
CA ASP A 5 -16.71 0.99 1.29
C ASP A 5 -15.41 1.38 1.96
N ILE A 6 -15.33 1.15 3.27
CA ILE A 6 -14.12 1.29 4.05
C ILE A 6 -13.17 0.30 3.40
N ASP A 7 -12.19 0.82 2.68
CA ASP A 7 -11.15 0.01 2.09
C ASP A 7 -10.29 -0.55 3.22
N ILE A 8 -10.75 -1.67 3.78
CA ILE A 8 -10.13 -2.40 4.89
C ILE A 8 -8.64 -2.63 4.59
N THR A 9 -8.30 -2.85 3.31
CA THR A 9 -6.92 -3.03 2.86
C THR A 9 -6.08 -1.78 3.11
N ARG A 10 -6.57 -0.59 2.72
CA ARG A 10 -5.88 0.68 3.03
C ARG A 10 -5.77 0.93 4.52
N GLU A 11 -6.83 0.64 5.27
CA GLU A 11 -6.85 0.88 6.71
C GLU A 11 -5.84 -0.01 7.44
N VAL A 12 -5.81 -1.31 7.13
CA VAL A 12 -4.84 -2.26 7.69
C VAL A 12 -3.40 -1.85 7.35
N ILE A 13 -3.13 -1.42 6.11
CA ILE A 13 -1.79 -0.95 5.71
C ILE A 13 -1.40 0.32 6.48
N ASN A 14 -2.34 1.25 6.67
CA ASN A 14 -2.08 2.48 7.44
C ASN A 14 -1.79 2.17 8.92
N GLN A 15 -2.46 1.17 9.49
CA GLN A 15 -2.16 0.70 10.84
C GLN A 15 -0.78 0.02 10.92
N LEU A 16 -0.44 -0.82 9.94
CA LEU A 16 0.87 -1.48 9.88
C LEU A 16 2.04 -0.50 9.67
N ARG A 17 1.80 0.62 8.97
CA ARG A 17 2.76 1.72 8.82
C ARG A 17 3.08 2.45 10.13
N ARG A 18 2.30 2.27 11.19
CA ARG A 18 2.62 2.82 12.52
C ARG A 18 3.82 2.11 13.16
N PHE A 19 4.14 0.90 12.71
CA PHE A 19 5.33 0.19 13.14
C PHE A 19 6.53 0.61 12.28
N PRO A 20 7.54 1.28 12.85
CA PRO A 20 8.64 1.86 12.07
C PRO A 20 9.41 0.83 11.25
N ASP A 21 9.56 -0.39 11.77
CA ASP A 21 10.31 -1.48 11.11
C ASP A 21 9.55 -2.03 9.88
N LEU A 22 8.23 -1.97 9.90
CA LEU A 22 7.37 -2.45 8.81
C LEU A 22 7.06 -1.33 7.80
N ALA A 23 7.02 -0.08 8.25
CA ALA A 23 6.67 1.07 7.42
C ALA A 23 7.57 1.18 6.18
N LEU A 24 8.88 1.01 6.37
CA LEU A 24 9.82 1.07 5.26
C LEU A 24 9.63 -0.08 4.27
N PHE A 25 9.40 -1.30 4.76
CA PHE A 25 9.12 -2.45 3.90
C PHE A 25 7.88 -2.22 3.02
N PHE A 26 6.79 -1.72 3.61
CA PHE A 26 5.57 -1.42 2.86
C PHE A 26 5.76 -0.31 1.81
N ASP A 27 6.47 0.76 2.15
CA ASP A 27 6.70 1.90 1.26
C ASP A 27 7.62 1.57 0.07
N THR A 28 8.55 0.64 0.27
CA THR A 28 9.56 0.29 -0.73
C THR A 28 9.08 -0.82 -1.67
N HIS A 29 8.39 -1.83 -1.14
CA HIS A 29 8.07 -3.05 -1.88
C HIS A 29 6.64 -3.10 -2.44
N PHE A 30 5.72 -2.28 -1.93
CA PHE A 30 4.31 -2.36 -2.29
C PHE A 30 3.70 -1.03 -2.71
N VAL A 31 2.65 -1.12 -3.52
CA VAL A 31 1.80 0.00 -3.92
C VAL A 31 0.35 -0.47 -3.88
N ILE A 32 -0.52 0.36 -3.31
CA ILE A 32 -1.97 0.16 -3.35
C ILE A 32 -2.46 0.63 -4.71
N LYS A 33 -3.14 -0.25 -5.45
CA LYS A 33 -3.74 0.09 -6.75
C LYS A 33 -5.21 -0.21 -6.71
N ASP A 34 -6.00 0.64 -7.35
CA ASP A 34 -7.41 0.37 -7.56
C ASP A 34 -7.56 -0.52 -8.80
N LYS A 35 -8.25 -1.65 -8.63
CA LYS A 35 -8.60 -2.56 -9.72
C LYS A 35 -10.11 -2.63 -9.86
N VAL A 36 -10.54 -2.74 -11.11
CA VAL A 36 -11.92 -3.05 -11.45
C VAL A 36 -12.10 -4.55 -11.36
N SER A 37 -13.15 -4.98 -10.67
CA SER A 37 -13.57 -6.39 -10.64
C SER A 37 -13.91 -6.87 -12.05
N ILE A 38 -13.50 -8.09 -12.36
CA ILE A 38 -13.92 -8.78 -13.59
C ILE A 38 -15.31 -9.38 -13.40
N VAL A 39 -15.72 -9.60 -12.14
CA VAL A 39 -17.04 -10.09 -11.77
C VAL A 39 -18.01 -8.92 -11.70
N PRO A 40 -19.02 -8.85 -12.60
CA PRO A 40 -20.05 -7.83 -12.56
C PRO A 40 -21.03 -8.12 -11.41
N VAL A 41 -21.59 -7.05 -10.85
CA VAL A 41 -22.73 -7.13 -9.94
C VAL A 41 -23.96 -6.59 -10.66
N PHE A 42 -25.03 -7.38 -10.64
CA PHE A 42 -26.29 -7.05 -11.27
C PHE A 42 -27.19 -6.35 -10.26
N THR A 43 -27.66 -5.15 -10.59
CA THR A 43 -28.60 -4.37 -9.79
C THR A 43 -29.86 -4.06 -10.60
N LYS A 44 -30.92 -3.59 -9.93
CA LYS A 44 -32.17 -3.18 -10.59
C LYS A 44 -31.94 -2.07 -11.64
N ASP A 45 -30.89 -1.26 -11.46
CA ASP A 45 -30.57 -0.12 -12.30
C ASP A 45 -29.51 -0.45 -13.39
N GLY A 46 -28.96 -1.67 -13.40
CA GLY A 46 -28.01 -2.12 -14.41
C GLY A 46 -26.85 -2.96 -13.89
N ILE A 47 -25.84 -3.13 -14.75
CA ILE A 47 -24.61 -3.89 -14.49
C ILE A 47 -23.52 -2.93 -14.03
N TYR A 48 -22.95 -3.16 -12.84
CA TYR A 48 -21.81 -2.39 -12.36
C TYR A 48 -20.62 -3.30 -12.02
N PHE A 49 -19.42 -2.80 -12.25
CA PHE A 49 -18.19 -3.49 -11.88
C PHE A 49 -17.58 -2.82 -10.65
N PRO A 50 -17.59 -3.47 -9.47
CA PRO A 50 -17.04 -2.88 -8.25
C PRO A 50 -15.55 -2.61 -8.41
N ARG A 51 -15.09 -1.49 -7.85
CA ARG A 51 -13.68 -1.17 -7.71
C ARG A 51 -13.23 -1.57 -6.31
N TYR A 52 -12.10 -2.25 -6.22
CA TYR A 52 -11.49 -2.62 -4.94
C TYR A 52 -10.00 -2.32 -5.01
N SER A 53 -9.42 -2.03 -3.85
CA SER A 53 -7.99 -1.79 -3.75
C SER A 53 -7.23 -3.09 -3.53
N VAL A 54 -6.08 -3.21 -4.19
CA VAL A 54 -5.18 -4.37 -4.10
C VAL A 54 -3.77 -3.94 -3.74
N ILE A 55 -3.10 -4.81 -2.99
CA ILE A 55 -1.67 -4.68 -2.72
C ILE A 55 -0.91 -5.30 -3.89
N ALA A 56 -0.23 -4.45 -4.67
CA ALA A 56 0.60 -4.90 -5.76
C ALA A 56 2.08 -4.69 -5.43
N ARG A 57 2.94 -5.60 -5.90
CA ARG A 57 4.39 -5.40 -5.80
C ARG A 57 4.80 -4.19 -6.63
N ARG A 58 5.57 -3.29 -6.03
CA ARG A 58 6.11 -2.13 -6.72
C ARG A 58 7.12 -2.59 -7.76
N ARG A 59 7.02 -2.08 -8.99
CA ARG A 59 8.13 -2.17 -9.94
C ARG A 59 9.16 -1.14 -9.51
N VAL A 60 10.33 -1.61 -9.10
CA VAL A 60 11.39 -0.79 -8.54
C VAL A 60 12.43 -0.55 -9.62
N THR A 61 12.68 0.70 -9.98
CA THR A 61 13.78 1.07 -10.89
C THR A 61 15.12 1.05 -10.14
N VAL A 62 16.23 1.12 -10.87
CA VAL A 62 17.56 1.19 -10.24
C VAL A 62 17.69 2.43 -9.34
N LEU A 63 17.12 3.56 -9.75
CA LEU A 63 17.10 4.79 -8.95
C LEU A 63 16.27 4.65 -7.67
N ASP A 64 15.13 3.97 -7.74
CA ASP A 64 14.31 3.69 -6.55
C ASP A 64 15.09 2.85 -5.53
N LYS A 65 15.86 1.85 -6.00
CA LYS A 65 16.71 1.05 -5.11
C LYS A 65 17.74 1.91 -4.38
N ILE A 66 18.43 2.81 -5.08
CA ILE A 66 19.41 3.73 -4.46
C ILE A 66 18.73 4.56 -3.38
N ARG A 67 17.55 5.14 -3.68
CA ARG A 67 16.78 5.91 -2.72
C ARG A 67 16.38 5.08 -1.49
N PHE A 68 16.03 3.82 -1.68
CA PHE A 68 15.66 2.93 -0.58
C PHE A 68 16.87 2.60 0.31
N TYR A 69 18.04 2.31 -0.28
CA TYR A 69 19.27 2.10 0.48
C TYR A 69 19.69 3.34 1.29
N ILE A 70 19.51 4.54 0.75
CA ILE A 70 19.78 5.78 1.51
C ILE A 70 18.85 5.89 2.73
N ARG A 71 17.56 5.53 2.57
CA ARG A 71 16.60 5.53 3.68
C ARG A 71 16.95 4.49 4.74
N ASP A 72 17.31 3.27 4.32
CA ASP A 72 17.81 2.22 5.22
C ASP A 72 19.04 2.70 6.00
N PHE A 73 19.99 3.33 5.32
CA PHE A 73 21.20 3.86 5.97
C PHE A 73 20.88 4.96 7.00
N ILE A 74 19.96 5.87 6.69
CA ILE A 74 19.50 6.90 7.64
C ILE A 74 18.83 6.26 8.87
N LEU A 75 17.99 5.24 8.66
CA LEU A 75 17.35 4.50 9.74
C LEU A 75 18.38 3.78 10.61
N TYR A 76 19.32 3.06 9.99
CA TYR A 76 20.43 2.40 10.68
C TYR A 76 21.23 3.39 11.55
N MET A 77 21.62 4.54 11.00
CA MET A 77 22.35 5.56 11.74
C MET A 77 21.55 6.15 12.91
N LYS A 78 20.22 6.26 12.78
CA LYS A 78 19.35 6.70 13.89
C LYS A 78 19.29 5.67 15.03
N TYR A 79 19.16 4.39 14.69
CA TYR A 79 19.19 3.32 15.68
C TYR A 79 20.54 3.22 16.39
N PHE A 80 21.65 3.35 15.65
CA PHE A 80 23.00 3.32 16.22
C PHE A 80 23.29 4.51 17.15
N ARG A 81 22.68 5.68 16.90
CA ARG A 81 22.79 6.86 17.79
C ARG A 81 21.88 6.79 19.03
N SER A 82 20.87 5.93 19.01
CA SER A 82 19.90 5.78 20.11
C SER A 82 20.23 4.62 21.05
N SER A 83 21.25 3.81 20.71
CA SER A 83 21.91 2.84 21.59
C SER A 83 23.14 3.47 22.23
#